data_AF-A0A954YRK8-F1
#
_entry.id   AF-A0A954YRK8-F1
#
_cell.length_a   1.000
_cell.length_b   1.000
_cell.length_c   1.000
_cell.angle_alpha   90.00
_cell.angle_beta   90.00
_cell.angle_gamma   90.00
#
_symmetry.space_group_name_H-M   'P 1'
#
loop_
_entity.id
_entity.type
_entity.pdbx_description
1 polymer ?
#
loop_
_entity_poly.entity_id
_entity_poly.type
_entity_poly.pdbx_seq_one_letter_code
_entity_poly.pdbx_strand_id
1 'polypeptide(L)' 'MEDELIPCPGCDEELSPYVNKCPKCGMHMHRRGRTKITTGNTIGVAVRIFIGGVVVLLLCGVVAYWATL' A
#
# COMPACT_ATOMS: atom_id res chain seq x y z
N MET A 1 3.83 22.68 23.03
CA MET A 1 3.34 21.55 22.19
C MET A 1 1.99 21.22 22.78
N GLU A 2 0.95 21.76 22.18
CA GLU A 2 -0.42 21.48 22.60
C GLU A 2 -0.78 20.18 21.88
N ASP A 3 -0.81 19.06 22.61
CA ASP A 3 -1.29 17.81 22.04
C ASP A 3 -2.78 18.00 21.73
N GLU A 4 -3.17 18.05 20.45
CA GLU A 4 -4.59 18.11 20.06
C GLU A 4 -5.30 16.86 20.60
N LEU A 5 -6.22 17.05 21.55
CA LEU A 5 -7.10 15.99 22.01
C LEU A 5 -8.11 15.65 20.89
N ILE A 6 -8.37 14.36 20.70
CA ILE A 6 -9.38 13.87 19.76
C ILE A 6 -10.59 13.35 20.52
N PRO A 7 -11.83 13.62 20.06
CA PRO A 7 -13.03 13.09 20.69
C PRO A 7 -13.19 11.59 20.39
N CYS A 8 -13.67 10.85 21.37
CA CYS A 8 -13.99 9.44 21.22
C CYS A 8 -15.26 9.25 20.36
N PRO A 9 -15.23 8.51 19.25
CA PRO A 9 -16.42 8.29 18.39
C PRO A 9 -17.55 7.48 19.06
N GLY A 10 -17.32 6.90 20.24
CA GLY A 10 -18.34 6.12 20.97
C GLY A 10 -18.94 6.82 22.19
N CYS A 11 -18.28 7.85 22.73
CA CYS A 11 -18.75 8.52 23.96
C CYS A 11 -18.37 10.00 24.05
N ASP A 12 -17.82 10.56 22.96
CA ASP A 12 -17.37 11.96 22.81
C ASP A 12 -16.34 12.45 23.85
N GLU A 13 -15.73 11.54 24.61
CA GLU A 13 -14.67 11.88 25.56
C GLU A 13 -13.41 12.38 24.83
N GLU A 14 -12.88 13.52 25.28
CA GLU A 14 -11.62 14.07 24.76
C GLU A 14 -10.43 13.25 25.26
N LEU A 15 -9.68 12.68 24.31
CA LEU A 15 -8.60 11.74 24.60
C LEU A 15 -7.35 12.10 23.81
N SER A 16 -6.20 11.69 24.35
CA SER A 16 -4.95 11.81 23.61
C SER A 16 -4.93 10.84 22.41
N PRO A 17 -4.43 11.26 21.24
CA PRO A 17 -4.34 10.42 20.04
C PRO A 17 -3.39 9.22 20.18
N TYR A 18 -2.63 9.16 21.28
CA TYR A 18 -1.72 8.06 21.59
C TYR A 18 -2.39 6.91 22.35
N VAL A 19 -3.63 7.09 22.82
CA VAL A 19 -4.36 6.08 23.58
C VAL A 19 -4.98 5.06 22.62
N ASN A 20 -4.70 3.77 22.84
CA ASN A 20 -5.22 2.68 21.98
C ASN A 20 -6.67 2.28 22.32
N LYS A 21 -7.18 2.68 23.48
CA LYS A 21 -8.50 2.26 23.99
C LYS A 21 -9.10 3.35 24.89
N CYS A 22 -10.33 3.75 24.62
CA CYS A 22 -11.02 4.74 25.43
C CYS A 22 -11.21 4.21 26.88
N PRO A 23 -10.77 4.94 27.92
CA PRO A 23 -10.93 4.53 29.31
C PRO A 23 -12.38 4.61 29.80
N LYS A 24 -13.24 5.43 29.17
CA LYS A 24 -14.67 5.54 29.54
C LYS A 24 -15.54 4.46 28.93
N CYS A 25 -15.53 4.31 27.61
CA CYS A 25 -16.42 3.38 26.93
C CYS A 25 -15.76 2.06 26.53
N GLY A 26 -14.43 1.96 26.64
CA GLY A 26 -13.68 0.75 26.27
C GLY A 26 -13.51 0.55 24.77
N MET A 27 -13.92 1.50 23.92
CA MET A 27 -13.81 1.38 22.46
C MET A 27 -12.34 1.49 22.00
N HIS A 28 -11.95 0.65 21.04
CA HIS A 28 -10.60 0.66 20.49
C HIS A 28 -10.38 1.84 19.54
N MET A 29 -9.31 2.61 19.78
CA MET A 29 -8.88 3.71 18.93
C MET A 29 -7.90 3.17 17.90
N HIS A 30 -8.28 3.18 16.62
CA HIS A 30 -7.34 2.85 15.55
C HIS A 30 -6.28 3.96 15.45
N ARG A 31 -5.13 3.71 16.08
CA ARG A 31 -3.94 4.52 15.92
C ARG A 31 -3.63 4.58 14.43
N ARG A 32 -3.64 5.78 13.84
CA ARG A 32 -3.03 6.02 12.52
C ARG A 32 -1.52 5.85 12.66
N GLY A 33 -1.07 4.61 12.85
CA GLY A 33 0.32 4.27 12.64
C GLY A 33 0.62 4.64 11.20
N ARG A 34 1.60 5.51 10.96
CA ARG A 34 2.18 5.69 9.63
C ARG A 34 2.46 4.30 9.08
N THR A 35 1.61 3.83 8.18
CA THR A 35 1.96 2.70 7.33
C THR A 35 3.17 3.18 6.54
N LYS A 36 4.34 2.70 6.95
CA LYS A 36 5.59 2.90 6.22
C LYS A 36 5.37 2.24 4.86
N ILE A 37 4.90 3.00 3.88
CA ILE A 37 4.91 2.57 2.49
C ILE A 37 6.39 2.47 2.15
N THR A 38 6.93 1.26 2.29
CA THR A 38 8.27 0.92 1.81
C THR A 38 8.22 0.99 0.30
N THR A 39 8.53 2.16 -0.24
CA THR A 39 8.76 2.46 -1.66
C THR A 39 10.01 1.73 -2.15
N GLY A 40 9.94 0.40 -2.21
CA GLY A 40 11.02 -0.47 -2.69
C GLY A 40 10.73 -1.16 -4.01
N ASN A 41 9.48 -1.13 -4.50
CA ASN A 41 9.04 -2.04 -5.56
C ASN A 41 8.80 -1.43 -6.94
N THR A 42 9.01 -0.12 -7.13
CA THR A 42 8.77 0.53 -8.43
C THR A 42 9.74 0.05 -9.51
N ILE A 43 11.00 -0.21 -9.14
CA ILE A 43 12.04 -0.70 -10.07
C ILE A 43 11.73 -2.13 -10.55
N GLY A 44 11.20 -2.98 -9.65
CA GLY A 44 10.86 -4.37 -9.98
C GLY A 44 9.72 -4.51 -10.99
N VAL A 45 8.78 -3.55 -11.02
CA VAL A 45 7.66 -3.57 -11.97
C VAL A 45 8.13 -3.21 -13.37
N ALA A 46 8.97 -2.19 -13.53
CA ALA A 46 9.47 -1.77 -14.83
C ALA A 46 10.30 -2.87 -15.52
N VAL A 47 11.20 -3.51 -14.79
CA VAL A 47 12.05 -4.59 -15.32
C VAL A 47 11.22 -5.79 -15.79
N ARG A 48 10.16 -6.15 -15.06
CA ARG A 48 9.26 -7.26 -15.46
C ARG A 48 8.53 -6.98 -16.77
N ILE A 49 8.09 -5.74 -16.98
CA ILE A 49 7.39 -5.34 -18.22
C ILE A 49 8.33 -5.41 -19.42
N PHE A 50 9.57 -4.92 -19.28
CA PHE A 50 10.57 -4.97 -20.35
C PHE A 50 10.92 -6.41 -20.76
N ILE A 51 11.16 -7.29 -19.78
CA ILE A 51 11.49 -8.70 -20.07
C ILE A 51 10.31 -9.39 -20.75
N GLY A 52 9.09 -9.19 -20.25
CA GLY A 52 7.87 -9.75 -20.86
C GLY A 52 7.69 -9.29 -22.30
N GLY A 53 7.83 -8.00 -22.57
CA GLY A 53 7.67 -7.44 -23.92
C GLY A 53 8.67 -7.98 -24.93
N VAL A 54 9.95 -8.09 -24.55
CA VAL A 54 11.01 -8.64 -25.43
C VAL A 54 10.74 -10.11 -25.74
N VAL A 55 10.38 -10.91 -24.74
CA VAL A 55 10.06 -12.34 -24.93
C VAL A 55 8.87 -12.51 -25.88
N VAL A 56 7.81 -11.72 -25.70
CA VAL A 56 6.63 -11.78 -26.58
C VAL A 56 6.98 -11.42 -28.01
N LEU A 57 7.79 -10.37 -28.24
CA LEU A 57 8.24 -9.98 -29.58
C LEU A 57 9.05 -11.08 -30.26
N LEU A 58 9.96 -11.73 -29.53
CA LEU A 58 10.75 -12.84 -30.05
C LEU A 58 9.86 -14.04 -30.41
N LEU A 59 8.89 -14.40 -29.56
CA LEU A 59 7.96 -15.50 -29.84
C LEU A 59 7.11 -15.22 -31.08
N CYS A 60 6.57 -13.99 -31.21
CA CYS A 60 5.82 -13.58 -32.40
C CYS A 60 6.68 -13.64 -33.67
N GLY A 61 7.93 -13.17 -33.61
CA GLY A 61 8.86 -13.22 -34.73
C GLY A 61 9.21 -14.64 -35.16
N VAL A 62 9.43 -15.55 -34.20
CA VAL A 62 9.68 -16.96 -34.48
C VAL A 62 8.46 -17.58 -35.17
N VAL A 63 7.25 -17.41 -34.63
CA VAL A 63 6.02 -17.95 -35.23
C VAL A 63 5.82 -17.43 -36.67
N ALA A 64 6.03 -16.14 -36.91
CA ALA A 64 5.94 -15.56 -38.24
C ALA A 64 6.99 -16.17 -39.20
N TYR A 65 8.22 -16.36 -38.74
CA TYR A 65 9.28 -16.98 -39.52
C TYR A 65 8.90 -18.39 -39.99
N TRP A 66 8.37 -19.24 -39.10
CA TRP A 66 7.91 -20.59 -39.46
C TRP A 66 6.71 -20.58 -40.40
N ALA A 67 5.83 -19.58 -40.31
CA ALA A 67 4.67 -19.47 -41.20
C ALA A 67 5.04 -19.01 -42.63
N THR A 68 6.25 -18.47 -42.81
CA THR A 68 6.73 -17.94 -44.10
C THR A 68 7.68 -18.91 -44.83
N LEU A 69 8.01 -20.05 -44.22
CA LEU A 69 8.95 -21.06 -44.72
C LEU A 69 8.21 -22.31 -45.19
#